data_AF-A0A413G4G3-F1
#
_entry.id   AF-A0A413G4G3-F1
#
_cell.length_a   1.000
_cell.length_b   1.000
_cell.length_c   1.000
_cell.angle_alpha   90.00
_cell.angle_beta   90.00
_cell.angle_gamma   90.00
#
_symmetry.space_group_name_H-M   'P 1'
#
loop_
_entity.id
_entity.type
_entity.pdbx_description
1 polymer ?
#
loop_
_entity_poly.entity_id
_entity_poly.type
_entity_poly.pdbx_seq_one_letter_code
_entity_poly.pdbx_strand_id
1 'polypeptide(L)'
;MLTRQVIEVFDLLDRADASGEGAKAYLERLGAQQVVVKRMAHEDHATDFVRVCIPGSNGRVKGGPAPTIGILGRLGGLGARPEMTGFVSDGDGALAALSVASKLLDMQNKGDFLEGDVVVCTHICPDAPTQPHEPVPFMGSPVDMADMNAMEVEDGMDAILSIDTTKGNRIINHNGFAISPTVKDGYILRVSEPLLDVMQTVTGRPPQVFAITQQDITPYGNGLYHLNSVMQPCTATSAPVVGVAITTQTMVPGCATGATHCADVEAAARFALEVAKAFGRGKCAFYDEAEYARIVRKYGPMSHFRTQGEV
;
A
#
# COMPACT_ATOMS: atom_id res chain seq x y z
N MET A 1 -10.33 2.85 -15.62
CA MET A 1 -11.29 3.05 -14.51
C MET A 1 -11.50 1.72 -13.80
N LEU A 2 -11.49 1.74 -12.47
CA LEU A 2 -11.60 0.58 -11.57
C LEU A 2 -12.91 0.57 -10.77
N THR A 3 -13.88 1.44 -11.08
CA THR A 3 -15.11 1.61 -10.29
C THR A 3 -15.86 0.32 -10.04
N ARG A 4 -16.00 -0.55 -11.06
CA ARG A 4 -16.63 -1.86 -10.89
C ARG A 4 -15.85 -2.73 -9.90
N GLN A 5 -14.52 -2.79 -10.03
CA GLN A 5 -13.66 -3.56 -9.13
C GLN A 5 -13.74 -3.06 -7.69
N VAL A 6 -13.73 -1.73 -7.49
CA VAL A 6 -13.87 -1.14 -6.14
C VAL A 6 -15.19 -1.56 -5.49
N ILE A 7 -16.30 -1.52 -6.23
CA ILE A 7 -17.61 -1.94 -5.68
C ILE A 7 -17.61 -3.44 -5.35
N GLU A 8 -17.16 -4.30 -6.27
CA GLU A 8 -17.14 -5.75 -6.04
C GLU A 8 -16.23 -6.16 -4.88
N VAL A 9 -15.05 -5.53 -4.75
CA VAL A 9 -14.13 -5.78 -3.65
C VAL A 9 -14.67 -5.19 -2.35
N PHE A 10 -15.37 -4.05 -2.38
CA PHE A 10 -16.01 -3.50 -1.19
C PHE A 10 -17.05 -4.48 -0.62
N ASP A 11 -17.92 -5.04 -1.46
CA ASP A 11 -18.92 -6.03 -1.05
C ASP A 11 -18.30 -7.32 -0.47
N LEU A 12 -17.09 -7.68 -0.94
CA LEU A 12 -16.30 -8.79 -0.43
C LEU A 12 -15.73 -8.49 0.98
N LEU A 13 -15.32 -7.24 1.23
CA LEU A 13 -14.60 -6.85 2.44
C LEU A 13 -15.50 -6.28 3.55
N ASP A 14 -16.63 -5.63 3.22
CA ASP A 14 -17.57 -5.04 4.20
C ASP A 14 -18.46 -6.13 4.84
N ARG A 15 -17.82 -7.04 5.57
CA ARG A 15 -18.48 -8.17 6.20
C ARG A 15 -17.81 -8.51 7.53
N ALA A 16 -18.59 -9.00 8.48
CA ALA A 16 -18.06 -9.48 9.76
C ALA A 16 -17.26 -10.79 9.60
N ASP A 17 -17.54 -11.56 8.54
CA ASP A 17 -16.88 -12.83 8.19
C ASP A 17 -15.84 -12.66 7.06
N ALA A 18 -15.39 -11.43 6.78
CA ALA A 18 -14.36 -11.17 5.78
C ALA A 18 -13.08 -11.96 6.14
N SER A 19 -12.51 -12.67 5.17
CA SER A 19 -11.37 -13.57 5.37
C SER A 19 -10.44 -13.62 4.17
N GLY A 20 -9.19 -14.00 4.42
CA GLY A 20 -8.18 -14.21 3.38
C GLY A 20 -8.61 -15.27 2.35
N GLU A 21 -9.24 -16.35 2.82
CA GLU A 21 -9.77 -17.40 1.93
C GLU A 21 -10.92 -16.88 1.05
N GLY A 22 -11.78 -16.00 1.57
CA GLY A 22 -12.80 -15.33 0.76
C GLY A 22 -12.19 -14.50 -0.37
N ALA A 23 -11.15 -13.72 -0.07
CA ALA A 23 -10.42 -12.94 -1.08
C ALA A 23 -9.67 -13.82 -2.08
N LYS A 24 -9.04 -14.89 -1.62
CA LYS A 24 -8.40 -15.88 -2.49
C LYS A 24 -9.38 -16.51 -3.46
N ALA A 25 -10.51 -17.00 -2.97
CA ALA A 25 -11.54 -17.60 -3.81
C ALA A 25 -12.13 -16.59 -4.83
N TYR A 26 -12.19 -15.31 -4.49
CA TYR A 26 -12.57 -14.26 -5.44
C TYR A 26 -11.51 -14.06 -6.52
N LEU A 27 -10.23 -13.92 -6.16
CA LEU A 27 -9.13 -13.72 -7.11
C LEU A 27 -8.90 -14.94 -8.02
N GLU A 28 -8.98 -16.16 -7.49
CA GLU A 28 -8.87 -17.40 -8.28
C GLU A 28 -10.01 -17.53 -9.30
N ARG A 29 -11.23 -17.11 -8.94
CA ARG A 29 -12.37 -17.02 -9.88
C ARG A 29 -12.13 -16.03 -11.02
N LEU A 30 -11.31 -15.00 -10.79
CA LEU A 30 -10.86 -14.08 -11.82
C LEU A 30 -9.65 -14.59 -12.60
N GLY A 31 -9.13 -15.79 -12.30
CA GLY A 31 -8.02 -16.41 -13.01
C GLY A 31 -6.65 -16.26 -12.35
N ALA A 32 -6.58 -15.77 -11.10
CA ALA A 32 -5.31 -15.77 -10.36
C ALA A 32 -4.81 -17.19 -10.14
N GLN A 33 -3.51 -17.42 -10.40
CA GLN A 33 -2.89 -18.74 -10.22
C GLN A 33 -1.98 -18.82 -8.99
N GLN A 34 -1.51 -17.67 -8.49
CA GLN A 34 -0.53 -17.58 -7.41
C GLN A 34 -1.07 -16.70 -6.29
N VAL A 35 -2.04 -17.25 -5.54
CA VAL A 35 -2.60 -16.59 -4.36
C VAL A 35 -2.18 -17.34 -3.11
N VAL A 36 -1.52 -16.64 -2.21
CA VAL A 36 -1.08 -17.16 -0.91
C VAL A 36 -1.86 -16.45 0.18
N VAL A 37 -2.45 -17.25 1.07
CA VAL A 37 -3.09 -16.77 2.29
C VAL A 37 -2.33 -17.34 3.48
N LYS A 38 -1.94 -16.49 4.41
CA LYS A 38 -1.32 -16.90 5.67
C LYS A 38 -1.99 -16.19 6.83
N ARG A 39 -2.59 -16.98 7.70
CA ARG A 39 -3.19 -16.49 8.94
C ARG A 39 -2.11 -16.26 9.99
N MET A 40 -2.19 -15.14 10.69
CA MET A 40 -1.43 -14.85 11.90
C MET A 40 -2.40 -14.46 13.02
N ALA A 41 -2.12 -14.93 14.22
CA ALA A 41 -2.92 -14.66 15.41
C ALA A 41 -2.00 -14.21 16.54
N HIS A 42 -2.45 -13.21 17.29
CA HIS A 42 -1.80 -12.74 18.51
C HIS A 42 -2.89 -12.47 19.55
N GLU A 43 -2.76 -13.09 20.71
CA GLU A 43 -3.79 -13.06 21.76
C GLU A 43 -5.18 -13.42 21.20
N ASP A 44 -6.18 -12.56 21.39
CA ASP A 44 -7.56 -12.78 20.98
C ASP A 44 -7.87 -12.27 19.56
N HIS A 45 -6.88 -11.71 18.86
CA HIS A 45 -7.06 -11.16 17.51
C HIS A 45 -6.27 -11.93 16.45
N ALA A 46 -6.77 -11.90 15.21
CA ALA A 46 -6.11 -12.54 14.10
C ALA A 46 -6.34 -11.78 12.78
N THR A 47 -5.44 -12.00 11.84
CA THR A 47 -5.52 -11.43 10.50
C THR A 47 -5.06 -12.45 9.47
N ASP A 48 -5.65 -12.39 8.27
CA ASP A 48 -5.22 -13.19 7.14
C ASP A 48 -4.44 -12.31 6.16
N PHE A 49 -3.14 -12.55 6.02
CA PHE A 49 -2.33 -11.94 4.98
C PHE A 49 -2.67 -12.58 3.64
N VAL A 50 -2.91 -11.75 2.63
CA VAL A 50 -3.22 -12.15 1.25
C VAL A 50 -2.17 -11.57 0.34
N ARG A 51 -1.55 -12.44 -0.44
CA ARG A 51 -0.61 -12.05 -1.50
C ARG A 51 -1.02 -12.70 -2.81
N VAL A 52 -1.04 -11.92 -3.88
CA VAL A 52 -1.25 -12.42 -5.24
C VAL A 52 -0.17 -11.92 -6.17
N CYS A 53 0.47 -12.84 -6.88
CA CYS A 53 1.38 -12.51 -7.97
C CYS A 53 0.63 -12.61 -9.30
N ILE A 54 0.67 -11.53 -10.09
CA ILE A 54 -0.01 -11.41 -11.37
C ILE A 54 1.08 -11.28 -12.45
N PRO A 55 1.36 -12.36 -13.22
CA PRO A 55 2.50 -12.38 -14.12
C PRO A 55 2.36 -11.43 -15.32
N GLY A 56 3.41 -10.70 -15.64
CA GLY A 56 3.52 -9.91 -16.86
C GLY A 56 3.71 -10.77 -18.11
N SER A 57 3.70 -10.16 -19.29
CA SER A 57 4.08 -10.80 -20.55
C SER A 57 5.59 -11.08 -20.61
N ASN A 58 6.40 -10.21 -20.01
CA ASN A 58 7.86 -10.23 -20.03
C ASN A 58 8.47 -10.10 -18.62
N GLY A 59 7.68 -10.42 -17.59
CA GLY A 59 8.10 -10.40 -16.19
C GLY A 59 8.96 -11.61 -15.81
N ARG A 60 9.60 -11.50 -14.64
CA ARG A 60 10.51 -12.51 -14.08
C ARG A 60 9.85 -13.85 -13.84
N VAL A 61 8.57 -13.88 -13.50
CA VAL A 61 7.81 -15.15 -13.33
C VAL A 61 7.84 -16.01 -14.59
N LYS A 62 7.90 -15.38 -15.78
CA LYS A 62 8.04 -16.06 -17.08
C LYS A 62 9.49 -16.09 -17.60
N GLY A 63 10.46 -15.72 -16.76
CA GLY A 63 11.88 -15.64 -17.12
C GLY A 63 12.28 -14.40 -17.93
N GLY A 64 11.39 -13.40 -18.03
CA GLY A 64 11.68 -12.14 -18.71
C GLY A 64 12.43 -11.13 -17.82
N PRO A 65 12.95 -10.02 -18.39
CA PRO A 65 13.75 -9.04 -17.68
C PRO A 65 12.95 -7.87 -17.09
N ALA A 66 11.64 -7.76 -17.37
CA ALA A 66 10.86 -6.63 -16.91
C ALA A 66 10.77 -6.60 -15.37
N PRO A 67 10.86 -5.41 -14.75
CA PRO A 67 10.92 -5.32 -13.30
C PRO A 67 9.56 -5.62 -12.67
N THR A 68 9.60 -6.09 -11.42
CA THR A 68 8.41 -6.44 -10.62
C THR A 68 8.07 -5.30 -9.68
N ILE A 69 6.81 -4.85 -9.69
CA ILE A 69 6.33 -3.83 -8.74
C ILE A 69 5.49 -4.46 -7.63
N GLY A 70 5.72 -4.02 -6.40
CA GLY A 70 4.88 -4.31 -5.24
C GLY A 70 3.80 -3.24 -5.06
N ILE A 71 2.56 -3.65 -4.82
CA ILE A 71 1.45 -2.78 -4.43
C ILE A 71 0.91 -3.31 -3.11
N LEU A 72 1.17 -2.58 -2.04
CA LEU A 72 0.80 -2.98 -0.69
C LEU A 72 -0.42 -2.18 -0.24
N GLY A 73 -1.46 -2.85 0.26
CA GLY A 73 -2.57 -2.24 0.96
C GLY A 73 -2.32 -2.28 2.46
N ARG A 74 -2.00 -1.14 3.05
CA ARG A 74 -1.74 -0.98 4.49
C ARG A 74 -3.00 -0.54 5.22
N LEU A 75 -3.15 -1.05 6.43
CA LEU A 75 -4.24 -0.83 7.36
C LEU A 75 -3.88 -1.42 8.73
N GLY A 76 -4.62 -1.04 9.76
CA GLY A 76 -4.78 -1.76 11.02
C GLY A 76 -5.92 -2.79 10.94
N GLY A 77 -7.02 -2.47 10.25
CA GLY A 77 -8.08 -3.44 9.95
C GLY A 77 -9.24 -2.94 9.09
N LEU A 78 -10.05 -3.88 8.60
CA LEU A 78 -11.25 -3.61 7.78
C LEU A 78 -12.47 -3.27 8.63
N GLY A 79 -12.46 -3.67 9.90
CA GLY A 79 -13.49 -3.36 10.87
C GLY A 79 -12.94 -3.33 12.29
N ALA A 80 -13.67 -2.68 13.19
CA ALA A 80 -13.35 -2.58 14.62
C ALA A 80 -14.47 -3.19 15.47
N ARG A 81 -14.89 -4.42 15.12
CA ARG A 81 -16.02 -5.09 15.77
C ARG A 81 -15.57 -5.68 17.12
N PRO A 82 -16.46 -5.69 18.15
CA PRO A 82 -17.85 -5.23 18.13
C PRO A 82 -18.04 -3.71 18.32
N GLU A 83 -16.99 -2.94 18.61
CA GLU A 83 -17.07 -1.52 18.97
C GLU A 83 -17.66 -0.65 17.85
N MET A 84 -17.32 -0.95 16.60
CA MET A 84 -17.84 -0.31 15.40
C MET A 84 -18.47 -1.35 14.47
N THR A 85 -19.70 -1.10 14.05
CA THR A 85 -20.42 -1.97 13.11
C THR A 85 -20.24 -1.48 11.68
N GLY A 86 -19.58 -2.29 10.84
CA GLY A 86 -19.39 -2.04 9.41
C GLY A 86 -17.93 -1.87 9.02
N PHE A 87 -17.68 -1.64 7.73
CA PHE A 87 -16.36 -1.28 7.20
C PHE A 87 -15.88 0.05 7.77
N VAL A 88 -14.63 0.09 8.21
CA VAL A 88 -14.01 1.30 8.78
C VAL A 88 -13.09 1.96 7.77
N SER A 89 -12.86 3.26 7.95
CA SER A 89 -12.04 4.07 7.05
C SER A 89 -10.68 3.47 6.76
N ASP A 90 -10.08 2.83 7.75
CA ASP A 90 -8.73 2.29 7.68
C ASP A 90 -8.56 1.21 6.61
N GLY A 91 -9.65 0.50 6.27
CA GLY A 91 -9.66 -0.54 5.26
C GLY A 91 -9.46 -0.08 3.81
N ASP A 92 -9.43 1.23 3.53
CA ASP A 92 -9.33 1.75 2.15
C ASP A 92 -8.05 1.30 1.43
N GLY A 93 -6.93 1.11 2.16
CA GLY A 93 -5.68 0.61 1.59
C GLY A 93 -5.82 -0.81 1.02
N ALA A 94 -6.40 -1.73 1.79
CA ALA A 94 -6.70 -3.09 1.35
C ALA A 94 -7.68 -3.11 0.17
N LEU A 95 -8.73 -2.29 0.26
CA LEU A 95 -9.72 -2.14 -0.81
C LEU A 95 -9.07 -1.68 -2.12
N ALA A 96 -8.19 -0.68 -2.07
CA ALA A 96 -7.47 -0.19 -3.24
C ALA A 96 -6.57 -1.28 -3.84
N ALA A 97 -5.73 -1.92 -3.02
CA ALA A 97 -4.78 -2.94 -3.46
C ALA A 97 -5.50 -4.14 -4.12
N LEU A 98 -6.52 -4.71 -3.48
CA LEU A 98 -7.30 -5.82 -4.03
C LEU A 98 -8.11 -5.41 -5.27
N SER A 99 -8.54 -4.15 -5.38
CA SER A 99 -9.16 -3.63 -6.60
C SER A 99 -8.18 -3.59 -7.78
N VAL A 100 -6.89 -3.28 -7.53
CA VAL A 100 -5.85 -3.38 -8.55
C VAL A 100 -5.66 -4.82 -9.01
N ALA A 101 -5.57 -5.76 -8.07
CA ALA A 101 -5.44 -7.18 -8.39
C ALA A 101 -6.63 -7.67 -9.24
N SER A 102 -7.85 -7.38 -8.81
CA SER A 102 -9.08 -7.68 -9.54
C SER A 102 -9.06 -7.10 -10.96
N LYS A 103 -8.61 -5.85 -11.11
CA LYS A 103 -8.57 -5.19 -12.41
C LYS A 103 -7.54 -5.81 -13.35
N LEU A 104 -6.36 -6.14 -12.83
CA LEU A 104 -5.30 -6.76 -13.62
C LEU A 104 -5.72 -8.13 -14.16
N LEU A 105 -6.39 -8.94 -13.32
CA LEU A 105 -6.93 -10.24 -13.74
C LEU A 105 -8.04 -10.09 -14.79
N ASP A 106 -8.96 -9.14 -14.60
CA ASP A 106 -9.98 -8.80 -15.60
C ASP A 106 -9.36 -8.36 -16.94
N MET A 107 -8.25 -7.62 -16.91
CA MET A 107 -7.49 -7.25 -18.11
C MET A 107 -6.88 -8.47 -18.80
N GLN A 108 -6.22 -9.38 -18.06
CA GLN A 108 -5.63 -10.59 -18.61
C GLN A 108 -6.67 -11.49 -19.28
N ASN A 109 -7.85 -11.64 -18.66
CA ASN A 109 -8.97 -12.39 -19.24
C ASN A 109 -9.49 -11.79 -20.54
N LYS A 110 -9.23 -10.50 -20.77
CA LYS A 110 -9.57 -9.77 -22.01
C LYS A 110 -8.40 -9.67 -22.99
N GLY A 111 -7.27 -10.29 -22.68
CA GLY A 111 -6.07 -10.32 -23.53
C GLY A 111 -5.07 -9.18 -23.27
N ASP A 112 -5.31 -8.31 -22.28
CA ASP A 112 -4.42 -7.22 -21.93
C ASP A 112 -3.45 -7.63 -20.82
N PHE A 113 -2.16 -7.76 -21.14
CA PHE A 113 -1.10 -8.09 -20.19
C PHE A 113 -0.18 -6.88 -19.95
N LEU A 114 0.26 -6.71 -18.71
CA LEU A 114 1.34 -5.78 -18.37
C LEU A 114 2.70 -6.36 -18.78
N GLU A 115 3.70 -5.50 -18.98
CA GLU A 115 5.05 -5.93 -19.34
C GLU A 115 5.74 -6.67 -18.20
N GLY A 116 5.76 -6.06 -17.00
CA GLY A 116 6.35 -6.62 -15.78
C GLY A 116 5.33 -7.30 -14.87
N ASP A 117 5.83 -8.07 -13.90
CA ASP A 117 4.99 -8.72 -12.89
C ASP A 117 4.48 -7.68 -11.87
N VAL A 118 3.29 -7.93 -11.34
CA VAL A 118 2.72 -7.15 -10.24
C VAL A 118 2.46 -8.07 -9.07
N VAL A 119 3.01 -7.74 -7.91
CA VAL A 119 2.71 -8.43 -6.64
C VAL A 119 1.84 -7.51 -5.80
N VAL A 120 0.66 -7.98 -5.44
CA VAL A 120 -0.27 -7.27 -4.57
C VAL A 120 -0.32 -7.97 -3.21
N CYS A 121 -0.09 -7.22 -2.14
CA CYS A 121 -0.17 -7.74 -0.77
C CYS A 121 -1.10 -6.86 0.07
N THR A 122 -1.81 -7.47 1.01
CA THR A 122 -2.59 -6.79 2.06
C THR A 122 -2.87 -7.80 3.16
N HIS A 123 -3.53 -7.38 4.22
CA HIS A 123 -4.18 -8.31 5.14
C HIS A 123 -5.67 -8.02 5.32
N ILE A 124 -6.38 -9.00 5.87
CA ILE A 124 -7.83 -8.98 6.09
C ILE A 124 -8.07 -9.26 7.57
N CYS A 125 -8.47 -8.22 8.29
CA CYS A 125 -8.88 -8.28 9.69
C CYS A 125 -10.24 -7.60 9.87
N PRO A 126 -11.34 -8.34 10.07
CA PRO A 126 -12.69 -7.77 10.18
C PRO A 126 -12.99 -7.13 11.55
N ASP A 127 -12.15 -7.36 12.56
CA ASP A 127 -12.37 -7.08 13.97
C ASP A 127 -11.07 -6.66 14.70
N ALA A 128 -10.32 -5.75 14.10
CA ALA A 128 -9.09 -5.25 14.69
C ALA A 128 -9.36 -4.37 15.93
N PRO A 129 -8.43 -4.36 16.90
CA PRO A 129 -8.58 -3.58 18.12
C PRO A 129 -8.50 -2.07 17.83
N THR A 130 -8.99 -1.23 18.76
CA THR A 130 -8.79 0.23 18.72
C THR A 130 -7.95 0.69 19.89
N GLN A 131 -7.19 1.77 19.71
CA GLN A 131 -6.30 2.31 20.74
C GLN A 131 -6.55 3.82 20.95
N PRO A 132 -6.53 4.32 22.20
CA PRO A 132 -6.54 5.76 22.47
C PRO A 132 -5.34 6.46 21.81
N HIS A 133 -5.59 7.48 21.00
CA HIS A 133 -4.57 8.25 20.29
C HIS A 133 -5.07 9.66 19.94
N GLU A 134 -4.17 10.62 19.73
CA GLU A 134 -4.45 12.01 19.36
C GLU A 134 -3.96 12.27 17.92
N PRO A 135 -4.75 12.91 17.03
CA PRO A 135 -5.96 13.70 17.31
C PRO A 135 -7.27 12.89 17.26
N VAL A 136 -7.18 11.61 16.91
CA VAL A 136 -8.30 10.67 16.81
C VAL A 136 -7.84 9.27 17.23
N PRO A 137 -8.75 8.40 17.75
CA PRO A 137 -8.41 7.02 18.07
C PRO A 137 -7.74 6.31 16.90
N PHE A 138 -6.67 5.57 17.20
CA PHE A 138 -5.91 4.82 16.21
C PHE A 138 -6.50 3.43 16.04
N MET A 139 -6.51 2.95 14.81
CA MET A 139 -6.85 1.57 14.54
C MET A 139 -5.63 0.71 14.89
N GLY A 140 -5.79 -0.20 15.84
CA GLY A 140 -4.75 -1.17 16.14
C GLY A 140 -4.62 -2.19 15.02
N SER A 141 -3.53 -2.95 15.05
CA SER A 141 -3.35 -4.15 14.24
C SER A 141 -3.29 -5.37 15.18
N PRO A 142 -3.84 -6.54 14.78
CA PRO A 142 -3.66 -7.78 15.50
C PRO A 142 -2.21 -8.24 15.63
N VAL A 143 -1.31 -7.77 14.77
CA VAL A 143 0.10 -8.18 14.75
C VAL A 143 1.01 -6.96 14.72
N ASP A 144 2.24 -7.12 15.18
CA ASP A 144 3.20 -6.02 15.15
C ASP A 144 3.63 -5.67 13.72
N MET A 145 4.26 -4.52 13.59
CA MET A 145 4.64 -3.99 12.28
C MET A 145 5.81 -4.71 11.64
N ALA A 146 6.66 -5.38 12.43
CA ALA A 146 7.75 -6.18 11.90
C ALA A 146 7.20 -7.44 11.23
N ASP A 147 6.23 -8.09 11.86
CA ASP A 147 5.48 -9.21 11.29
C ASP A 147 4.71 -8.80 10.03
N MET A 148 4.01 -7.65 10.06
CA MET A 148 3.34 -7.11 8.86
C MET A 148 4.33 -6.92 7.71
N ASN A 149 5.45 -6.26 7.98
CA ASN A 149 6.47 -6.01 6.97
C ASN A 149 7.05 -7.31 6.41
N ALA A 150 7.36 -8.30 7.26
CA ALA A 150 7.87 -9.60 6.83
C ALA A 150 6.86 -10.39 5.96
N MET A 151 5.56 -10.13 6.15
CA MET A 151 4.49 -10.79 5.40
C MET A 151 4.12 -10.08 4.10
N GLU A 152 4.24 -8.75 4.05
CA GLU A 152 3.82 -7.93 2.91
C GLU A 152 4.97 -7.60 1.96
N VAL A 153 6.19 -7.46 2.46
CA VAL A 153 7.37 -7.06 1.69
C VAL A 153 8.15 -8.29 1.25
N GLU A 154 8.09 -8.62 -0.03
CA GLU A 154 8.74 -9.80 -0.60
C GLU A 154 10.09 -9.44 -1.26
N ASP A 155 11.07 -10.31 -1.08
CA ASP A 155 12.32 -10.27 -1.83
C ASP A 155 12.02 -10.45 -3.33
N GLY A 156 12.39 -9.45 -4.15
CA GLY A 156 12.19 -9.48 -5.60
C GLY A 156 11.27 -8.40 -6.15
N MET A 157 10.61 -7.62 -5.29
CA MET A 157 9.98 -6.34 -5.68
C MET A 157 11.06 -5.30 -5.97
N ASP A 158 11.08 -4.73 -7.17
CA ASP A 158 12.07 -3.72 -7.59
C ASP A 158 11.65 -2.29 -7.22
N ALA A 159 10.37 -2.08 -6.90
CA ALA A 159 9.81 -0.84 -6.35
C ALA A 159 8.50 -1.16 -5.63
N ILE A 160 8.11 -0.34 -4.65
CA ILE A 160 6.88 -0.54 -3.86
C ILE A 160 6.04 0.74 -3.84
N LEU A 161 4.75 0.59 -4.15
CA LEU A 161 3.71 1.53 -3.77
C LEU A 161 3.02 1.02 -2.50
N SER A 162 3.04 1.82 -1.45
CA SER A 162 2.40 1.50 -0.17
C SER A 162 1.15 2.36 -0.01
N ILE A 163 -0.03 1.78 -0.26
CA ILE A 163 -1.32 2.47 -0.22
C ILE A 163 -1.89 2.37 1.19
N ASP A 164 -2.24 3.49 1.80
CA ASP A 164 -2.70 3.55 3.19
C ASP A 164 -3.77 4.63 3.37
N THR A 165 -4.65 4.44 4.36
CA THR A 165 -5.61 5.45 4.79
C THR A 165 -4.93 6.50 5.68
N THR A 166 -4.62 7.67 5.13
CA THR A 166 -3.92 8.74 5.85
C THR A 166 -4.84 9.92 6.13
N LYS A 167 -6.01 9.63 6.72
CA LYS A 167 -7.05 10.63 7.03
C LYS A 167 -7.00 11.17 8.46
N GLY A 168 -6.27 10.53 9.36
CA GLY A 168 -6.22 10.87 10.79
C GLY A 168 -5.30 12.04 11.17
N ASN A 169 -4.83 12.83 10.21
CA ASN A 169 -3.78 13.85 10.43
C ASN A 169 -4.18 15.22 9.84
N ARG A 170 -3.35 16.23 10.12
CA ARG A 170 -3.50 17.61 9.61
C ARG A 170 -2.45 18.00 8.56
N ILE A 171 -1.53 17.10 8.24
CA ILE A 171 -0.43 17.34 7.29
C ILE A 171 -0.97 17.27 5.85
N ILE A 172 -1.93 16.39 5.60
CA ILE A 172 -2.55 16.18 4.29
C ILE A 172 -4.04 16.47 4.39
N ASN A 173 -4.53 17.46 3.65
CA ASN A 173 -5.88 18.02 3.82
C ASN A 173 -6.60 18.28 2.49
N HIS A 174 -6.64 17.26 1.62
CA HIS A 174 -7.45 17.24 0.40
C HIS A 174 -8.17 15.90 0.24
N ASN A 175 -9.29 15.88 -0.49
CA ASN A 175 -9.96 14.62 -0.84
C ASN A 175 -9.25 14.01 -2.07
N GLY A 176 -9.08 12.69 -2.05
CA GLY A 176 -8.41 11.93 -3.10
C GLY A 176 -7.25 11.14 -2.53
N PHE A 177 -6.09 11.26 -3.19
CA PHE A 177 -4.85 10.71 -2.68
C PHE A 177 -3.67 11.67 -2.88
N ALA A 178 -2.61 11.49 -2.11
CA ALA A 178 -1.30 12.13 -2.29
C ALA A 178 -0.18 11.08 -2.26
N ILE A 179 0.98 11.44 -2.80
CA ILE A 179 2.17 10.57 -2.77
C ILE A 179 3.27 11.15 -1.89
N SER A 180 4.09 10.30 -1.29
CA SER A 180 5.30 10.74 -0.61
C SER A 180 6.42 11.01 -1.62
N PRO A 181 7.50 11.71 -1.22
CA PRO A 181 8.80 11.53 -1.88
C PRO A 181 9.23 10.05 -1.82
N THR A 182 10.06 9.63 -2.77
CA THR A 182 10.61 8.27 -2.78
C THR A 182 11.57 8.08 -1.62
N VAL A 183 11.42 6.99 -0.88
CA VAL A 183 12.35 6.60 0.18
C VAL A 183 13.13 5.37 -0.24
N LYS A 184 14.45 5.42 -0.07
CA LYS A 184 15.35 4.30 -0.39
C LYS A 184 16.49 4.23 0.62
N ASP A 185 16.64 3.08 1.28
CA ASP A 185 17.73 2.78 2.21
C ASP A 185 17.97 3.88 3.28
N GLY A 186 16.89 4.44 3.83
CA GLY A 186 16.95 5.49 4.85
C GLY A 186 17.08 6.93 4.31
N TYR A 187 17.21 7.11 2.99
CA TYR A 187 17.16 8.42 2.33
C TYR A 187 15.75 8.80 1.90
N ILE A 188 15.35 10.03 2.19
CA ILE A 188 14.22 10.71 1.55
C ILE A 188 14.75 11.41 0.30
N LEU A 189 14.38 10.90 -0.87
CA LEU A 189 14.89 11.37 -2.16
C LEU A 189 13.96 12.42 -2.78
N ARG A 190 14.45 13.08 -3.84
CA ARG A 190 13.63 13.95 -4.68
C ARG A 190 12.42 13.17 -5.22
N VAL A 191 11.26 13.84 -5.24
CA VAL A 191 10.03 13.30 -5.80
C VAL A 191 10.22 12.91 -7.27
N SER A 192 9.74 11.74 -7.65
CA SER A 192 9.81 11.24 -9.03
C SER A 192 8.84 11.99 -9.95
N GLU A 193 9.37 12.69 -10.95
CA GLU A 193 8.57 13.36 -11.98
C GLU A 193 7.64 12.39 -12.75
N PRO A 194 8.08 11.18 -13.17
CA PRO A 194 7.16 10.20 -13.76
C PRO A 194 5.95 9.83 -12.89
N LEU A 195 6.11 9.75 -11.56
CA LEU A 195 4.98 9.51 -10.67
C LEU A 195 4.02 10.71 -10.64
N LEU A 196 4.53 11.94 -10.70
CA LEU A 196 3.72 13.15 -10.80
C LEU A 196 2.93 13.18 -12.12
N ASP A 197 3.55 12.83 -13.24
CA ASP A 197 2.90 12.76 -14.55
C ASP A 197 1.73 11.76 -14.56
N VAL A 198 1.93 10.57 -13.97
CA VAL A 198 0.86 9.55 -13.85
C VAL A 198 -0.25 10.07 -12.94
N MET A 199 0.08 10.70 -11.81
CA MET A 199 -0.91 11.28 -10.91
C MET A 199 -1.74 12.36 -11.61
N GLN A 200 -1.12 13.26 -12.37
CA GLN A 200 -1.82 14.28 -13.15
C GLN A 200 -2.75 13.67 -14.20
N THR A 201 -2.30 12.61 -14.88
CA THR A 201 -3.11 11.89 -15.87
C THR A 201 -4.33 11.23 -15.22
N VAL A 202 -4.14 10.59 -14.07
CA VAL A 202 -5.21 9.87 -13.37
C VAL A 202 -6.22 10.83 -12.75
N THR A 203 -5.76 11.92 -12.15
CA THR A 203 -6.61 12.83 -11.39
C THR A 203 -7.17 14.00 -12.21
N GLY A 204 -6.51 14.37 -13.32
CA GLY A 204 -6.78 15.61 -14.04
C GLY A 204 -6.48 16.87 -13.23
N ARG A 205 -5.66 16.78 -12.18
CA ARG A 205 -5.34 17.85 -11.23
C ARG A 205 -3.82 17.97 -11.04
N PRO A 206 -3.31 19.11 -10.54
CA PRO A 206 -1.92 19.22 -10.10
C PRO A 206 -1.59 18.14 -9.05
N PRO A 207 -0.35 17.60 -9.08
CA PRO A 207 0.02 16.50 -8.20
C PRO A 207 0.01 16.97 -6.74
N GLN A 208 -0.32 16.05 -5.83
CA GLN A 208 -0.30 16.27 -4.39
C GLN A 208 0.81 15.42 -3.79
N VAL A 209 1.79 16.07 -3.19
CA VAL A 209 2.90 15.42 -2.49
C VAL A 209 2.82 15.81 -1.02
N PHE A 210 2.85 14.82 -0.12
CA PHE A 210 2.83 15.11 1.30
C PHE A 210 4.22 15.11 1.92
N ALA A 211 4.39 15.91 2.97
CA ALA A 211 5.61 15.94 3.75
C ALA A 211 5.75 14.66 4.57
N ILE A 212 6.95 14.10 4.54
CA ILE A 212 7.39 13.05 5.47
C ILE A 212 8.63 13.55 6.21
N THR A 213 8.80 13.03 7.41
CA THR A 213 9.92 13.32 8.31
C THR A 213 10.89 12.13 8.34
N GLN A 214 12.07 12.32 8.92
CA GLN A 214 13.02 11.21 9.11
C GLN A 214 12.41 10.13 10.01
N GLN A 215 11.59 10.52 10.98
CA GLN A 215 10.92 9.61 11.91
C GLN A 215 9.99 8.65 11.17
N ASP A 216 9.22 9.15 10.20
CA ASP A 216 8.24 8.36 9.43
C ASP A 216 8.85 7.15 8.71
N ILE A 217 10.16 7.22 8.42
CA ILE A 217 10.92 6.19 7.69
C ILE A 217 11.78 5.32 8.61
N THR A 218 11.57 5.43 9.92
CA THR A 218 12.14 4.52 10.94
C THR A 218 11.12 3.45 11.35
N PRO A 219 11.54 2.27 11.84
CA PRO A 219 10.62 1.23 12.28
C PRO A 219 9.67 1.70 13.38
N TYR A 220 8.41 1.27 13.27
CA TYR A 220 7.48 1.33 14.38
C TYR A 220 8.00 0.54 15.59
N GLY A 221 7.52 0.92 16.77
CA GLY A 221 7.94 0.32 18.04
C GLY A 221 9.18 0.98 18.67
N ASN A 222 9.84 1.91 17.98
CA ASN A 222 10.99 2.65 18.51
C ASN A 222 10.62 3.83 19.44
N GLY A 223 9.33 4.03 19.71
CA GLY A 223 8.82 5.10 20.58
C GLY A 223 8.82 6.50 19.96
N LEU A 224 9.16 6.65 18.67
CA LEU A 224 9.02 7.91 17.95
C LEU A 224 7.60 8.08 17.41
N TYR A 225 7.25 9.32 17.09
CA TYR A 225 6.01 9.64 16.39
C TYR A 225 6.17 9.40 14.89
N HIS A 226 5.15 8.79 14.29
CA HIS A 226 5.02 8.60 12.85
C HIS A 226 3.64 9.08 12.40
N LEU A 227 3.56 9.59 11.18
CA LEU A 227 2.31 10.04 10.56
C LEU A 227 1.26 8.93 10.54
N ASN A 228 1.64 7.78 9.97
CA ASN A 228 0.95 6.49 9.98
C ASN A 228 1.85 5.40 9.33
N SER A 229 1.28 4.22 9.08
CA SER A 229 1.97 3.05 8.56
C SER A 229 2.39 3.14 7.09
N VAL A 230 2.03 4.20 6.36
CA VAL A 230 2.21 4.29 4.90
C VAL A 230 3.66 4.11 4.47
N MET A 231 4.63 4.57 5.26
CA MET A 231 6.05 4.46 4.93
C MET A 231 6.75 3.24 5.53
N GLN A 232 6.09 2.46 6.39
CA GLN A 232 6.74 1.36 7.10
C GLN A 232 7.36 0.27 6.22
N PRO A 233 6.86 -0.03 5.00
CA PRO A 233 7.56 -0.94 4.10
C PRO A 233 9.01 -0.53 3.77
N CYS A 234 9.37 0.77 3.86
CA CYS A 234 10.72 1.23 3.54
C CYS A 234 11.79 0.77 4.54
N THR A 235 11.38 0.29 5.73
CA THR A 235 12.30 -0.23 6.74
C THR A 235 12.68 -1.69 6.48
N ALA A 236 11.86 -2.41 5.70
CA ALA A 236 11.99 -3.84 5.43
C ALA A 236 12.52 -4.16 4.04
N THR A 237 12.81 -3.16 3.21
CA THR A 237 13.35 -3.35 1.86
C THR A 237 14.49 -2.39 1.52
N SER A 238 15.27 -2.77 0.51
CA SER A 238 16.19 -1.89 -0.19
C SER A 238 15.61 -1.31 -1.48
N ALA A 239 14.45 -1.80 -1.94
CA ALA A 239 13.74 -1.22 -3.07
C ALA A 239 13.25 0.20 -2.72
N PRO A 240 13.13 1.11 -3.70
CA PRO A 240 12.48 2.39 -3.49
C PRO A 240 11.00 2.20 -3.12
N VAL A 241 10.54 2.92 -2.09
CA VAL A 241 9.16 2.91 -1.60
C VAL A 241 8.56 4.30 -1.74
N VAL A 242 7.32 4.36 -2.24
CA VAL A 242 6.49 5.57 -2.25
C VAL A 242 5.19 5.27 -1.54
N GLY A 243 4.87 6.09 -0.54
CA GLY A 243 3.58 6.07 0.12
C GLY A 243 2.50 6.70 -0.77
N VAL A 244 1.33 6.08 -0.83
CA VAL A 244 0.14 6.54 -1.52
C VAL A 244 -0.97 6.71 -0.48
N ALA A 245 -1.09 7.92 0.03
CA ALA A 245 -2.00 8.28 1.11
C ALA A 245 -3.39 8.57 0.55
N ILE A 246 -4.41 7.78 0.91
CA ILE A 246 -5.83 8.11 0.66
C ILE A 246 -6.29 9.09 1.75
N THR A 247 -6.79 10.25 1.35
CA THR A 247 -6.87 11.43 2.23
C THR A 247 -8.24 12.09 2.19
N THR A 248 -8.52 12.87 3.23
CA THR A 248 -9.71 13.72 3.34
C THR A 248 -9.33 15.14 3.76
N GLN A 249 -10.23 16.09 3.54
CA GLN A 249 -10.02 17.48 4.00
C GLN A 249 -10.08 17.65 5.52
N THR A 250 -10.82 16.77 6.21
CA THR A 250 -10.95 16.76 7.66
C THR A 250 -10.29 15.54 8.25
N MET A 251 -9.90 15.61 9.53
CA MET A 251 -9.43 14.45 10.26
C MET A 251 -10.55 13.43 10.41
N VAL A 252 -10.29 12.19 10.01
CA VAL A 252 -11.22 11.07 10.16
C VAL A 252 -10.52 9.95 10.91
N PRO A 253 -11.09 9.43 12.02
CA PRO A 253 -10.55 8.28 12.73
C PRO A 253 -10.45 7.04 11.82
N GLY A 254 -9.43 6.21 12.01
CA GLY A 254 -9.29 4.95 11.28
C GLY A 254 -10.50 4.02 11.49
N CYS A 255 -11.04 3.99 12.71
CA CYS A 255 -12.22 3.21 13.08
C CYS A 255 -13.56 3.80 12.60
N ALA A 256 -13.58 4.99 11.97
CA ALA A 256 -14.82 5.63 11.55
C ALA A 256 -15.51 4.84 10.42
N THR A 257 -16.78 4.51 10.59
CA THR A 257 -17.61 3.88 9.56
C THR A 257 -18.22 4.95 8.64
N GLY A 258 -18.56 4.56 7.39
CA GLY A 258 -19.12 5.50 6.40
C GLY A 258 -18.13 6.54 5.86
N ALA A 259 -16.83 6.36 6.13
CA ALA A 259 -15.76 7.28 5.77
C ALA A 259 -14.99 6.89 4.49
N THR A 260 -15.33 5.76 3.87
CA THR A 260 -14.74 5.31 2.61
C THR A 260 -15.37 6.06 1.44
N HIS A 261 -14.57 6.90 0.78
CA HIS A 261 -14.97 7.55 -0.46
C HIS A 261 -14.51 6.70 -1.65
N CYS A 262 -15.40 5.89 -2.22
CA CYS A 262 -15.04 4.96 -3.30
C CYS A 262 -14.35 5.63 -4.50
N ALA A 263 -14.64 6.91 -4.77
CA ALA A 263 -13.97 7.67 -5.82
C ALA A 263 -12.48 7.96 -5.49
N ASP A 264 -12.17 8.23 -4.23
CA ASP A 264 -10.80 8.50 -3.77
C ASP A 264 -9.98 7.20 -3.78
N VAL A 265 -10.59 6.10 -3.32
CA VAL A 265 -10.01 4.75 -3.40
C VAL A 265 -9.80 4.32 -4.85
N GLU A 266 -10.78 4.54 -5.74
CA GLU A 266 -10.63 4.24 -7.18
C GLU A 266 -9.48 5.03 -7.79
N ALA A 267 -9.33 6.30 -7.44
CA ALA A 267 -8.26 7.14 -7.96
C ALA A 267 -6.88 6.65 -7.52
N ALA A 268 -6.71 6.25 -6.25
CA ALA A 268 -5.48 5.66 -5.74
C ALA A 268 -5.16 4.31 -6.40
N ALA A 269 -6.17 3.43 -6.51
CA ALA A 269 -6.02 2.14 -7.19
C ALA A 269 -5.67 2.32 -8.68
N ARG A 270 -6.32 3.26 -9.36
CA ARG A 270 -6.03 3.60 -10.77
C ARG A 270 -4.63 4.15 -10.93
N PHE A 271 -4.18 5.01 -10.01
CA PHE A 271 -2.80 5.47 -9.97
C PHE A 271 -1.81 4.31 -9.87
N ALA A 272 -1.99 3.41 -8.91
CA ALA A 272 -1.10 2.26 -8.73
C ALA A 272 -1.07 1.34 -9.97
N LEU A 273 -2.23 1.11 -10.61
CA LEU A 273 -2.31 0.36 -11.86
C LEU A 273 -1.54 1.03 -13.02
N GLU A 274 -1.69 2.34 -13.21
CA GLU A 274 -1.01 3.05 -14.29
C GLU A 274 0.51 3.16 -14.03
N VAL A 275 0.93 3.32 -12.77
CA VAL A 275 2.34 3.22 -12.38
C VAL A 275 2.88 1.83 -12.71
N ALA A 276 2.18 0.76 -12.36
CA ALA A 276 2.62 -0.61 -12.67
C ALA A 276 2.84 -0.83 -14.17
N LYS A 277 1.92 -0.34 -15.01
CA LYS A 277 2.05 -0.38 -16.48
C LYS A 277 3.27 0.38 -16.97
N ALA A 278 3.57 1.56 -16.41
CA ALA A 278 4.68 2.39 -16.83
C ALA A 278 6.02 1.84 -16.31
N PHE A 279 6.06 1.37 -15.07
CA PHE A 279 7.24 0.79 -14.41
C PHE A 279 7.72 -0.48 -15.11
N GLY A 280 6.82 -1.42 -15.40
CA GLY A 280 7.18 -2.65 -16.13
C GLY A 280 7.75 -2.37 -17.53
N ARG A 281 7.42 -1.22 -18.13
CA ARG A 281 7.97 -0.76 -19.43
C ARG A 281 9.25 0.08 -19.30
N GLY A 282 9.78 0.26 -18.09
CA GLY A 282 10.95 1.09 -17.82
C GLY A 282 10.70 2.60 -18.00
N LYS A 283 9.44 3.05 -17.96
CA LYS A 283 9.04 4.46 -18.22
C LYS A 283 8.69 5.24 -16.97
N CYS A 284 8.78 4.62 -15.79
CA CYS A 284 8.43 5.25 -14.52
C CYS A 284 9.51 4.97 -13.47
N ALA A 285 10.63 5.67 -13.54
CA ALA A 285 11.68 5.53 -12.53
C ALA A 285 11.20 6.10 -11.19
N PHE A 286 11.38 5.37 -10.10
CA PHE A 286 11.03 5.85 -8.75
C PHE A 286 12.08 6.84 -8.22
N TYR A 287 13.31 6.80 -8.72
CA TYR A 287 14.40 7.68 -8.33
C TYR A 287 15.48 7.72 -9.42
N ASP A 288 16.40 8.70 -9.35
CA ASP A 288 17.59 8.75 -10.18
C ASP A 288 18.73 7.93 -9.52
N GLU A 289 19.08 6.80 -10.13
CA GLU A 289 20.13 5.90 -9.62
C GLU A 289 21.51 6.56 -9.54
N ALA A 290 21.85 7.42 -10.51
CA ALA A 290 23.13 8.11 -10.54
C ALA A 290 23.21 9.22 -9.48
N GLU A 291 22.11 9.92 -9.23
CA GLU A 291 21.99 10.85 -8.10
C GLU A 291 22.05 10.14 -6.75
N TYR A 292 21.35 9.02 -6.59
CA TYR A 292 21.44 8.22 -5.38
C TYR A 292 22.86 7.71 -5.12
N ALA A 293 23.54 7.18 -6.15
CA ALA A 293 24.93 6.77 -6.00
C ALA A 293 25.85 7.94 -5.61
N ARG A 294 25.56 9.16 -6.08
CA ARG A 294 26.29 10.38 -5.69
C ARG A 294 26.01 10.79 -4.25
N ILE A 295 24.77 10.72 -3.77
CA ILE A 295 24.42 11.11 -2.40
C ILE A 295 25.06 10.15 -1.39
N VAL A 296 25.02 8.84 -1.66
CA VAL A 296 25.67 7.82 -0.81
C VAL A 296 27.18 8.02 -0.77
N ARG A 297 27.83 8.33 -1.90
CA ARG A 297 29.28 8.63 -1.91
C ARG A 297 29.65 9.88 -1.13
N LYS A 298 28.75 10.87 -1.06
CA LYS A 298 29.00 12.15 -0.38
C LYS A 298 28.72 12.10 1.12
N TYR A 299 27.69 11.34 1.52
CA TYR A 299 27.14 11.41 2.88
C TYR A 299 27.08 10.05 3.59
N GLY A 300 27.51 8.96 2.93
CA GLY A 300 27.53 7.61 3.50
C GLY A 300 26.19 6.87 3.35
N PRO A 301 26.06 5.65 3.89
CA PRO A 301 24.78 4.94 3.94
C PRO A 301 23.88 5.45 5.08
N MET A 302 22.56 5.53 4.84
CA MET A 302 21.56 5.86 5.87
C MET A 302 20.75 4.64 6.34
N SER A 303 21.20 3.42 6.02
CA SER A 303 20.48 2.17 6.32
C SER A 303 20.26 1.91 7.82
N HIS A 304 21.04 2.55 8.70
CA HIS A 304 20.86 2.48 10.15
C HIS A 304 19.53 3.08 10.61
N PHE A 305 18.93 4.01 9.87
CA PHE A 305 17.59 4.53 10.19
C PHE A 305 16.47 3.50 9.98
N ARG A 306 16.75 2.37 9.31
CA ARG A 306 15.79 1.27 9.16
C ARG A 306 15.79 0.30 10.34
N THR A 307 16.56 0.56 11.40
CA THR A 307 16.61 -0.27 12.61
C THR A 307 15.88 0.41 13.76
N GLN A 308 15.65 -0.30 14.88
CA GLN A 308 14.99 0.23 16.08
C GLN A 308 15.76 1.38 16.77
N GLY A 309 16.96 1.72 16.29
CA GLY A 309 17.80 2.75 16.89
C GLY A 309 18.64 2.18 18.03
N GLU A 310 19.75 1.57 17.67
CA GLU A 310 20.79 1.15 18.60
C GLU A 310 22.12 1.59 17.98
N VAL A 311 22.64 2.74 18.45
CA VAL A 311 23.98 3.24 18.10
C VAL A 311 24.93 2.87 19.22
#